data_AF-A0A5C2H8H7-F1
#
_entry.id   AF-A0A5C2H8H7-F1
#
_cell.length_a   1.000
_cell.length_b   1.000
_cell.length_c   1.000
_cell.angle_alpha   90.00
_cell.angle_beta   90.00
_cell.angle_gamma   90.00
#
_symmetry.space_group_name_H-M   'P 1'
#
loop_
_entity.id
_entity.type
_entity.pdbx_description
1 polymer ?
#
loop_
_entity_poly.entity_id
_entity_poly.type
_entity_poly.pdbx_seq_one_letter_code
_entity_poly.pdbx_strand_id
1 'polypeptide(L)'
;MENIKEKLKTMIDETIIPETMDYIEELKVKKNNNTATQDDLNGIEEMQFFLEELEHIVKGLEEDKISEEDAKTIYEKIQTMIEEHSEH
;
A
#
# COMPACT_ATOMS: atom_id res chain seq x y z
N MET A 1 5.50 25.27 0.42
CA MET A 1 5.53 24.28 -0.67
C MET A 1 5.59 22.94 0.02
N GLU A 2 4.50 22.18 0.02
CA GLU A 2 4.54 20.82 0.54
C GLU A 2 5.40 19.99 -0.41
N ASN A 3 6.37 19.27 0.16
CA ASN A 3 7.26 18.40 -0.59
C ASN A 3 6.45 17.20 -1.08
N ILE A 4 6.45 16.93 -2.40
CA ILE A 4 5.71 15.79 -2.96
C ILE A 4 6.17 14.45 -2.37
N LYS A 5 7.44 14.34 -1.97
CA LYS A 5 7.98 13.16 -1.28
C LYS A 5 7.33 12.98 0.10
N GLU A 6 7.09 14.08 0.82
CA GLU A 6 6.43 14.06 2.12
C GLU A 6 4.97 13.67 1.98
N LYS A 7 4.25 14.20 0.98
CA LYS A 7 2.87 13.79 0.67
C LYS A 7 2.77 12.30 0.33
N LEU A 8 3.67 11.80 -0.51
CA LEU A 8 3.72 10.39 -0.87
C LEU A 8 3.98 9.51 0.36
N LYS A 9 4.95 9.88 1.18
CA LYS A 9 5.27 9.15 2.42
C LYS A 9 4.06 9.12 3.36
N THR A 10 3.44 10.27 3.63
CA THR A 10 2.25 10.36 4.49
C THR A 10 1.10 9.52 3.96
N MET A 11 0.82 9.57 2.66
CA MET A 11 -0.24 8.77 2.05
C MET A 11 0.03 7.26 2.19
N ILE A 12 1.27 6.82 2.00
CA ILE A 12 1.64 5.40 2.18
C ILE A 12 1.53 5.00 3.65
N ASP A 13 2.15 5.76 4.56
CA ASP A 13 2.25 5.41 5.98
C ASP A 13 0.90 5.51 6.73
N GLU A 14 0.09 6.51 6.42
CA GLU A 14 -1.13 6.81 7.18
C GLU A 14 -2.41 6.23 6.56
N THR A 15 -2.37 5.82 5.29
CA THR A 15 -3.56 5.31 4.59
C THR A 15 -3.31 3.91 4.03
N ILE A 16 -2.36 3.76 3.12
CA ILE A 16 -2.27 2.53 2.31
C ILE A 16 -1.73 1.34 3.10
N ILE A 17 -0.67 1.55 3.89
CA ILE A 17 -0.13 0.49 4.74
C ILE A 17 -1.20 0.03 5.75
N PRO A 18 -1.86 0.92 6.52
CA PRO A 18 -2.96 0.53 7.40
C PRO A 18 -4.07 -0.25 6.70
N GLU A 19 -4.58 0.24 5.58
CA GLU A 19 -5.66 -0.44 4.82
C GLU A 19 -5.24 -1.83 4.32
N THR A 20 -4.00 -1.95 3.83
CA THR A 20 -3.45 -3.22 3.37
C THR A 20 -3.29 -4.21 4.53
N MET A 21 -2.83 -3.72 5.70
CA MET A 21 -2.70 -4.54 6.91
C MET A 21 -4.07 -5.03 7.40
N ASP A 22 -5.08 -4.15 7.40
CA ASP A 22 -6.45 -4.50 7.80
C ASP A 22 -7.03 -5.57 6.87
N TYR A 23 -6.86 -5.42 5.55
CA TYR A 23 -7.31 -6.41 4.58
C TYR A 23 -6.62 -7.77 4.76
N ILE A 24 -5.30 -7.79 4.99
CA ILE A 24 -4.58 -9.03 5.31
C ILE A 24 -5.14 -9.68 6.58
N GLU A 25 -5.46 -8.90 7.60
CA GLU A 25 -6.02 -9.42 8.85
C GLU A 25 -7.41 -10.03 8.63
N GLU A 26 -8.27 -9.41 7.81
CA GLU A 26 -9.55 -10.00 7.42
C GLU A 26 -9.38 -11.37 6.73
N LEU A 27 -8.43 -11.48 5.81
CA LEU A 27 -8.13 -12.76 5.14
C LEU A 27 -7.56 -13.79 6.13
N LYS A 28 -6.71 -13.37 7.07
CA LYS A 28 -6.20 -14.24 8.15
C LYS A 28 -7.31 -14.72 9.08
N VAL A 29 -8.31 -13.90 9.37
CA VAL A 29 -9.49 -14.33 10.14
C VAL A 29 -10.24 -15.43 9.41
N LYS A 30 -10.46 -15.30 8.09
CA LYS A 30 -11.06 -16.38 7.27
C LYS A 30 -10.20 -17.66 7.32
N LYS A 31 -8.88 -17.52 7.22
CA LYS A 31 -7.94 -18.64 7.31
C LYS A 31 -8.02 -19.35 8.65
N ASN A 32 -8.01 -18.60 9.75
CA ASN A 32 -8.09 -19.13 11.12
C ASN A 32 -9.43 -19.83 11.39
N ASN A 33 -10.51 -19.35 10.78
CA ASN A 33 -11.84 -19.97 10.85
C ASN A 33 -12.00 -21.19 9.91
N ASN A 34 -10.96 -21.56 9.14
CA ASN A 34 -11.01 -22.57 8.08
C ASN A 34 -12.09 -22.28 7.01
N THR A 35 -12.38 -21.00 6.77
CA THR A 35 -13.34 -20.54 5.74
C THR A 35 -12.63 -19.85 4.57
N ALA A 36 -11.30 -19.70 4.61
CA ALA A 36 -10.53 -19.16 3.51
C ALA A 36 -10.56 -20.11 2.29
N THR A 37 -10.78 -19.52 1.13
CA THR A 37 -10.56 -20.15 -0.17
C THR A 37 -9.08 -20.13 -0.55
N GLN A 38 -8.70 -20.83 -1.63
CA GLN A 38 -7.34 -20.71 -2.16
C GLN A 38 -7.03 -19.28 -2.61
N ASP A 39 -8.02 -18.55 -3.14
CA ASP A 39 -7.86 -17.17 -3.56
C ASP A 39 -7.61 -16.25 -2.36
N ASP A 40 -8.31 -16.46 -1.23
CA ASP A 40 -8.04 -15.71 0.01
C ASP A 40 -6.60 -15.99 0.51
N LEU A 41 -6.11 -17.22 0.40
CA LEU A 41 -4.74 -17.58 0.81
C LEU A 41 -3.69 -16.92 -0.09
N ASN A 42 -3.91 -16.93 -1.41
CA ASN A 42 -3.04 -16.24 -2.36
C ASN A 42 -3.05 -14.73 -2.11
N GLY A 43 -4.23 -14.15 -1.84
CA GLY A 43 -4.40 -12.75 -1.50
C GLY A 43 -3.59 -12.32 -0.28
N ILE A 44 -3.45 -13.19 0.75
CA ILE A 44 -2.57 -12.90 1.89
C ILE A 44 -1.12 -12.74 1.43
N GLU A 45 -0.61 -13.67 0.62
CA GLU A 45 0.77 -13.63 0.15
C GLU A 45 1.04 -12.43 -0.77
N GLU A 46 0.11 -12.15 -1.69
CA GLU A 46 0.22 -11.00 -2.60
C GLU A 46 0.21 -9.67 -1.85
N MET A 47 -0.66 -9.52 -0.86
CA MET A 47 -0.75 -8.29 -0.07
C MET A 47 0.45 -8.13 0.87
N GLN A 48 1.02 -9.23 1.38
CA GLN A 48 2.28 -9.18 2.12
C GLN A 48 3.44 -8.69 1.26
N PHE A 49 3.55 -9.19 0.02
CA PHE A 49 4.54 -8.69 -0.94
C PHE A 49 4.31 -7.20 -1.26
N PHE A 50 3.05 -6.79 -1.42
CA PHE A 50 2.73 -5.38 -1.63
C PHE A 50 3.16 -4.49 -0.45
N LEU A 51 2.94 -4.92 0.80
CA LEU A 51 3.43 -4.19 1.98
C LEU A 51 4.95 -4.02 1.97
N GLU A 52 5.71 -5.08 1.65
CA GLU A 52 7.17 -5.00 1.57
C GLU A 52 7.62 -3.95 0.52
N GLU A 53 6.93 -3.88 -0.62
CA GLU A 53 7.22 -2.89 -1.66
C GLU A 53 6.87 -1.46 -1.21
N LEU A 54 5.80 -1.26 -0.44
CA LEU A 54 5.46 0.04 0.15
C LEU A 54 6.53 0.49 1.15
N GLU A 55 7.00 -0.41 2.02
CA GLU A 55 8.10 -0.14 2.94
C GLU A 55 9.40 0.22 2.21
N HIS A 56 9.69 -0.46 1.08
CA HIS A 56 10.82 -0.12 0.23
C HIS A 56 10.71 1.28 -0.37
N ILE A 57 9.51 1.70 -0.81
CA ILE A 57 9.26 3.06 -1.31
C ILE A 57 9.48 4.08 -0.20
N VAL A 58 8.91 3.88 0.99
CA VAL A 58 9.06 4.78 2.14
C VAL A 58 10.54 4.95 2.49
N LYS A 59 11.29 3.85 2.58
CA LYS A 59 12.73 3.88 2.81
C LYS A 59 13.48 4.60 1.70
N GLY A 60 13.09 4.41 0.44
CA GLY A 60 13.65 5.14 -0.69
C GLY A 60 13.43 6.65 -0.64
N LEU A 61 12.30 7.10 -0.10
CA LEU A 61 12.01 8.52 0.14
C LEU A 61 12.87 9.07 1.28
N GLU A 62 13.02 8.32 2.38
CA GLU A 62 13.84 8.72 3.54
C GLU A 62 15.33 8.80 3.22
N GLU A 63 15.83 7.87 2.40
CA GLU A 63 17.23 7.83 1.96
C GLU A 63 17.51 8.77 0.77
N ASP A 64 16.53 9.60 0.37
CA ASP A 64 16.59 10.52 -0.79
C ASP A 64 16.97 9.81 -2.11
N LYS A 65 16.63 8.53 -2.24
CA LYS A 65 16.91 7.69 -3.42
C LYS A 65 15.86 7.80 -4.51
N ILE A 66 14.70 8.37 -4.19
CA ILE A 66 13.59 8.59 -5.12
C ILE A 66 13.60 10.08 -5.52
N SER A 67 13.60 10.36 -6.82
CA SER A 67 13.58 11.73 -7.33
C SER A 67 12.21 12.39 -7.08
N GLU A 68 12.12 13.73 -7.15
CA GLU A 68 10.82 14.40 -7.04
C GLU A 68 9.85 14.00 -8.16
N GLU A 69 10.36 13.79 -9.38
CA GLU A 69 9.56 13.38 -10.55
C GLU A 69 9.02 11.96 -10.38
N ASP A 70 9.85 11.04 -9.86
CA ASP A 70 9.44 9.67 -9.55
C ASP A 70 8.42 9.66 -8.42
N ALA A 71 8.67 10.41 -7.34
CA ALA A 71 7.74 10.53 -6.21
C ALA A 71 6.38 11.07 -6.68
N LYS A 72 6.37 12.08 -7.55
CA LYS A 72 5.14 12.61 -8.13
C LYS A 72 4.40 11.56 -8.96
N THR A 73 5.12 10.81 -9.80
CA THR A 73 4.52 9.76 -10.63
C THR A 73 3.91 8.65 -9.79
N ILE A 74 4.59 8.23 -8.72
CA ILE A 74 4.08 7.21 -7.80
C ILE A 74 2.85 7.74 -7.07
N TYR A 75 2.91 8.97 -6.54
CA TYR A 75 1.80 9.63 -5.87
C TYR A 75 0.55 9.71 -6.74
N GLU A 76 0.67 10.18 -7.99
CA GLU A 76 -0.46 10.28 -8.92
C GLU A 76 -1.09 8.92 -9.25
N LYS A 77 -0.26 7.88 -9.39
CA LYS A 77 -0.75 6.50 -9.63
C LYS A 77 -1.54 5.98 -8.44
N ILE A 78 -0.99 6.13 -7.25
CA ILE A 78 -1.63 5.70 -6.01
C ILE A 78 -2.94 6.46 -5.80
N GLN A 79 -2.94 7.77 -6.00
CA GLN A 79 -4.14 8.58 -5.84
C GLN A 79 -5.23 8.15 -6.84
N THR A 80 -4.87 7.90 -8.10
CA THR A 80 -5.80 7.35 -9.10
C THR A 80 -6.40 6.02 -8.64
N MET A 81 -5.58 5.10 -8.12
CA MET A 81 -6.06 3.80 -7.63
C MET A 81 -7.05 3.96 -6.46
N ILE A 82 -6.78 4.86 -5.51
CA ILE A 82 -7.67 5.14 -4.38
C ILE A 82 -8.99 5.76 -4.86
N GLU A 83 -8.93 6.70 -5.80
CA GLU A 83 -10.12 7.35 -6.38
C GLU A 83 -11.01 6.34 -7.11
N GLU A 84 -10.42 5.47 -7.94
CA GLU A 84 -11.14 4.39 -8.64
C GLU A 84 -11.79 3.38 -7.67
N HIS A 85 -11.18 3.13 -6.50
CA HIS A 85 -11.73 2.28 -5.46
C HIS A 85 -12.79 2.99 -4.57
N SER A 86 -12.72 4.31 -4.42
CA SER A 86 -13.66 5.09 -3.60
C SER A 86 -14.99 5.40 -4.31
N GLU A 87 -15.02 5.35 -5.64
CA GLU A 87 -16.25 5.53 -6.43
C GLU A 87 -17.11 4.26 -6.55
N HIS A 88 -16.71 3.15 -5.94
CA HIS A 88 -17.38 1.85 -5.99
C HIS A 88 -17.88 1.37 -4.62
#